data_AF-B9D1V8-F1
#
_entry.id   AF-B9D1V8-F1
#
_cell.length_a   1.000
_cell.length_b   1.000
_cell.length_c   1.000
_cell.angle_alpha   90.00
_cell.angle_beta   90.00
_cell.angle_gamma   90.00
#
_symmetry.space_group_name_H-M   'P 1'
#
loop_
_entity.id
_entity.type
_entity.pdbx_description
1 polymer ?
#
loop_
_entity_poly.entity_id
_entity_poly.type
_entity_poly.pdbx_seq_one_letter_code
_entity_poly.pdbx_strand_id
1 'polypeptide(L)' 'MNYDEFENKLKAINLSKKEFSEMVKMSYTGVTNWKQTNAIPGWVDSWLENYEKGKTLDELLNLIEKYRK' A
#
# COMPACT_ATOMS: atom_id res chain seq x y z
N MET A 1 8.25 -9.96 4.51
CA MET A 1 8.61 -8.60 4.07
C MET A 1 9.55 -7.95 5.07
N ASN A 2 10.66 -7.38 4.64
CA ASN A 2 11.52 -6.50 5.44
C ASN A 2 11.13 -5.01 5.25
N TYR A 3 11.73 -4.10 6.03
CA TYR A 3 11.35 -2.68 5.98
C TYR A 3 11.65 -2.01 4.63
N ASP A 4 12.73 -2.38 3.97
CA ASP A 4 13.09 -1.79 2.68
C ASP A 4 12.13 -2.28 1.58
N GLU A 5 11.71 -3.55 1.62
CA GLU A 5 10.66 -4.09 0.75
C GLU A 5 9.32 -3.36 0.97
N PHE A 6 8.96 -3.09 2.22
CA PHE A 6 7.76 -2.31 2.56
C PHE A 6 7.81 -0.90 1.96
N GLU A 7 8.92 -0.18 2.15
CA GLU A 7 9.07 1.17 1.59
C GLU A 7 9.05 1.17 0.06
N ASN A 8 9.67 0.18 -0.57
CA ASN A 8 9.70 0.06 -2.03
C ASN A 8 8.32 -0.27 -2.60
N LYS A 9 7.56 -1.18 -1.96
CA LYS A 9 6.17 -1.48 -2.36
C LYS A 9 5.29 -0.24 -2.26
N LEU A 10 5.36 0.50 -1.15
CA LEU A 10 4.62 1.77 -0.98
C LEU A 10 4.94 2.79 -2.08
N LYS A 11 6.22 2.96 -2.43
CA LYS A 11 6.63 3.86 -3.52
C LYS A 11 6.10 3.40 -4.88
N ALA A 12 6.15 2.10 -5.17
CA ALA A 12 5.68 1.53 -6.43
C ALA A 12 4.19 1.81 -6.68
N ILE A 13 3.37 1.73 -5.64
CA ILE A 13 1.93 2.03 -5.71
C ILE A 13 1.59 3.50 -5.47
N ASN A 14 2.59 4.38 -5.34
CA ASN A 14 2.45 5.81 -5.01
C ASN A 14 1.60 6.06 -3.76
N LEU A 15 1.90 5.34 -2.67
CA LEU A 15 1.24 5.47 -1.38
C LEU A 15 2.26 5.91 -0.31
N SER A 16 1.98 6.98 0.42
CA SER A 16 2.82 7.40 1.53
C SER A 16 2.57 6.54 2.78
N LYS A 17 3.57 6.48 3.68
CA LYS A 17 3.40 5.82 4.99
C LYS A 17 2.26 6.41 5.82
N LYS A 18 1.99 7.72 5.65
CA LYS A 18 0.90 8.42 6.34
C LYS A 18 -0.46 7.93 5.82
N GLU A 19 -0.67 7.98 4.51
CA GLU A 19 -1.90 7.48 3.89
C GLU A 19 -2.12 6.00 4.20
N PHE A 20 -1.06 5.19 4.10
CA PHE A 20 -1.11 3.78 4.52
C PHE A 20 -1.59 3.64 5.97
N SER A 21 -1.00 4.39 6.91
CA SER A 21 -1.37 4.33 8.33
C SER A 21 -2.84 4.71 8.57
N GLU A 22 -3.35 5.69 7.84
CA GLU A 22 -4.75 6.13 7.90
C GLU A 22 -5.69 5.03 7.35
N MET A 23 -5.34 4.41 6.22
CA MET A 23 -6.13 3.35 5.60
C MET A 23 -6.25 2.11 6.49
N VAL A 24 -5.15 1.70 7.14
CA VAL A 24 -5.13 0.53 8.03
C VAL A 24 -5.50 0.87 9.48
N LYS A 25 -5.89 2.13 9.75
CA LYS A 25 -6.29 2.64 11.08
C LYS A 25 -5.23 2.39 12.16
N MET A 26 -3.97 2.57 11.80
CA MET A 26 -2.84 2.52 12.73
C MET A 26 -2.26 3.92 12.94
N SER A 27 -1.58 4.12 14.06
CA SER A 27 -0.82 5.36 14.25
C SER A 27 0.34 5.44 13.26
N TYR A 28 0.56 6.62 12.69
CA TYR A 28 1.71 6.87 11.82
C TYR A 28 3.03 6.50 12.53
N THR A 29 3.15 6.84 13.82
CA THR A 29 4.31 6.49 14.66
C THR A 29 4.48 4.98 14.81
N GLY A 30 3.39 4.22 14.93
CA GLY A 30 3.41 2.76 14.99
C GLY A 30 3.97 2.15 13.71
N VAL A 31 3.54 2.66 12.54
CA VAL A 31 4.05 2.23 11.23
C VAL A 31 5.52 2.60 11.04
N THR A 32 5.95 3.81 11.43
CA THR A 32 7.37 4.20 11.28
C THR A 32 8.30 3.44 12.22
N ASN A 33 7.81 3.02 13.39
CA ASN A 33 8.58 2.24 14.35
C ASN A 33 8.95 0.84 13.85
N TRP A 34 8.27 0.31 12.82
CA TRP A 34 8.64 -0.95 12.19
C TRP A 34 10.07 -0.96 11.65
N LYS A 35 10.64 0.21 11.33
CA LYS A 35 12.06 0.34 10.94
C LYS A 35 13.00 -0.02 12.08
N GLN A 36 12.65 0.40 13.30
CA GLN A 36 13.49 0.26 14.48
C GLN A 36 13.35 -1.14 15.10
N THR A 37 12.15 -1.69 15.07
CA THR A 37 11.86 -3.01 15.65
C THR A 37 12.08 -4.15 14.67
N ASN A 38 12.26 -3.85 13.38
CA ASN A 38 12.26 -4.80 12.26
C ASN A 38 11.05 -5.77 12.32
N ALA A 39 9.93 -5.28 12.84
CA ALA A 39 8.73 -6.07 13.10
C ALA A 39 7.56 -5.50 12.30
N ILE A 40 7.44 -5.99 11.07
CA ILE A 40 6.30 -5.69 10.20
C ILE A 40 5.26 -6.80 10.39
N PRO A 41 3.99 -6.46 10.67
CA PRO A 41 2.94 -7.46 10.74
C PRO A 41 2.80 -8.23 9.41
N GLY A 42 2.66 -9.56 9.48
CA GLY A 42 2.60 -10.41 8.27
C GLY A 42 1.45 -10.08 7.31
N TRP A 43 0.35 -9.50 7.81
CA TRP A 43 -0.80 -9.08 6.99
C TRP A 43 -0.49 -7.89 6.08
N VAL A 44 0.58 -7.11 6.35
CA VAL A 44 0.93 -5.93 5.54
C VAL A 44 1.23 -6.32 4.10
N ASP A 45 1.80 -7.51 3.90
CA ASP A 45 2.13 -8.00 2.56
C ASP A 45 0.89 -8.26 1.70
N SER A 46 -0.05 -9.04 2.24
CA SER A 46 -1.31 -9.33 1.55
C SER A 46 -2.18 -8.08 1.40
N TRP A 47 -2.12 -7.14 2.33
CA TRP A 47 -2.82 -5.86 2.20
C TRP A 47 -2.28 -5.06 1.02
N LEU A 48 -0.95 -4.91 0.90
CA LEU A 48 -0.33 -4.15 -0.18
C LEU A 48 -0.58 -4.79 -1.55
N GLU A 49 -0.49 -6.13 -1.66
CA GLU A 49 -0.82 -6.83 -2.91
C GLU A 49 -2.27 -6.64 -3.34
N ASN A 50 -3.22 -6.68 -2.40
CA ASN A 50 -4.63 -6.50 -2.73
C ASN A 50 -4.95 -5.05 -3.08
N TYR A 51 -4.31 -4.10 -2.39
CA TYR A 51 -4.44 -2.68 -2.70
C TYR A 51 -3.94 -2.38 -4.13
N GLU A 52 -2.76 -2.89 -4.50
CA GLU A 52 -2.21 -2.73 -5.84
C GLU A 52 -3.16 -3.29 -6.91
N LYS A 53 -3.64 -4.52 -6.73
CA LYS A 53 -4.60 -5.16 -7.65
C LYS A 53 -5.89 -4.35 -7.79
N GLY A 54 -6.43 -3.84 -6.68
CA GLY A 54 -7.63 -3.00 -6.69
C GLY A 54 -7.42 -1.71 -7.46
N LYS A 55 -6.31 -1.01 -7.19
CA LYS A 55 -5.96 0.23 -7.89
C LYS A 55 -5.77 0.02 -9.40
N THR A 56 -5.06 -1.05 -9.80
CA THR A 56 -4.90 -1.39 -11.22
C THR A 56 -6.23 -1.70 -11.89
N LEU A 57 -7.14 -2.40 -11.21
CA LEU A 57 -8.48 -2.66 -11.74
C LEU A 57 -9.26 -1.36 -11.96
N ASP A 58 -9.25 -0.44 -10.99
CA ASP A 58 -9.92 0.85 -11.11
C ASP A 58 -9.36 1.67 -12.28
N GLU A 59 -8.04 1.69 -12.46
CA GLU A 59 -7.38 2.34 -13.59
C GLU A 59 -7.79 1.73 -14.94
N LEU A 60 -7.86 0.40 -15.04
CA LEU A 60 -8.31 -0.30 -16.24
C LEU A 60 -9.78 -0.03 -16.56
N LEU A 61 -10.67 -0.05 -15.56
CA LEU A 61 -12.08 0.25 -15.74
C LEU A 61 -12.28 1.70 -16.23
N ASN A 62 -11.59 2.66 -15.62
CA ASN A 62 -11.61 4.06 -16.06
C ASN A 62 -11.12 4.22 -17.50
N LEU A 63 -10.09 3.45 -17.90
CA LEU A 63 -9.61 3.44 -19.28
C LEU A 63 -10.68 2.89 -20.23
N ILE A 64 -11.31 1.77 -19.89
CA ILE A 64 -12.37 1.15 -20.71
C ILE A 64 -13.56 2.10 -20.86
N GLU A 65 -14.03 2.71 -19.78
CA GLU A 65 -15.15 3.67 -19.79
C GLU A 65 -14.87 4.86 -20.72
N LYS A 66 -13.61 5.34 -20.79
CA LYS A 66 -13.22 6.40 -21.73
C LYS A 66 -13.44 6.02 -23.21
N TYR A 67 -13.38 4.73 -23.54
CA TYR A 67 -13.60 4.22 -24.90
C TYR A 67 -14.99 3.62 -25.12
N ARG A 68 -15.84 3.62 -24.09
CA ARG A 68 -17.22 3.17 -24.17
C ARG A 68 -18.04 4.26 -24.87
N LYS A 69 -18.36 4.01 -26.15
CA LYS A 69 -19.22 4.85 -26.99
C LYS A 69 -20.69 4.74 -26.60
#